data_AF-A0ABD3MDM3-F1
#
_entry.id   AF-A0ABD3MDM3-F1
#
_cell.length_a   1.000
_cell.length_b   1.000
_cell.length_c   1.000
_cell.angle_alpha   90.00
_cell.angle_beta   90.00
_cell.angle_gamma   90.00
#
_symmetry.space_group_name_H-M   'P 1'
#
loop_
_entity.id
_entity.type
_entity.pdbx_description
1 polymer ?
#
loop_
_entity_poly.entity_id
_entity_poly.type
_entity_poly.pdbx_seq_one_letter_code
_entity_poly.pdbx_strand_id
1 'polypeptide(L)'
;MYEGALNVVRKLKESGKRLTILSNSSKRREDSEGMLVRLGVNPANIHDVITEEEHICLCGGNDNGGYCASAGWTLSSIEDANLILARGTFTIDDGSVISKGDNEALYWEVMERSTTIASRRKLPMLVRDPDKVRPDPENGMPMPMPGAIGDVYERIMRTTNCHPVGDMMEEGAWA
;
A
#
# COMPACT_ATOMS: atom_id res chain seq x y z
N MET A 1 3.85 -25.53 15.36
CA MET A 1 4.57 -24.42 14.69
C MET A 1 6.05 -24.76 14.68
N TYR A 2 6.80 -24.36 13.65
CA TYR A 2 8.24 -24.66 13.59
C TYR A 2 9.02 -23.69 14.50
N GLU A 3 9.89 -24.20 15.37
CA GLU A 3 10.70 -23.34 16.27
C GLU A 3 11.53 -22.30 15.50
N GLY A 4 12.00 -22.67 14.31
CA GLY A 4 12.71 -21.75 13.41
C GLY A 4 11.89 -20.50 13.06
N ALA A 5 10.57 -20.65 12.85
CA ALA A 5 9.70 -19.52 12.53
C ALA A 5 9.56 -18.55 13.72
N LEU A 6 9.37 -19.08 14.94
CA LEU A 6 9.31 -18.25 16.16
C LEU A 6 10.62 -17.49 16.41
N ASN A 7 11.75 -18.15 16.17
CA ASN A 7 13.07 -17.53 16.32
C ASN A 7 13.30 -16.41 15.30
N VAL A 8 12.85 -16.59 14.05
CA VAL A 8 12.91 -15.55 13.01
C VAL A 8 12.06 -14.35 13.40
N VAL A 9 10.80 -14.56 13.83
CA VAL A 9 9.91 -13.47 14.26
C VAL A 9 10.55 -12.64 15.37
N ARG A 10 11.13 -13.32 16.39
CA ARG A 10 11.83 -12.66 17.49
C ARG A 10 13.03 -11.85 16.99
N LYS A 11 13.89 -12.43 16.15
CA LYS A 11 15.08 -11.75 15.60
C LYS A 11 14.73 -10.54 14.74
N LEU A 12 13.67 -10.64 13.94
CA LEU A 12 13.18 -9.51 13.14
C LEU A 12 12.76 -8.36 14.04
N LYS A 13 12.02 -8.65 15.13
CA LYS A 13 11.64 -7.63 16.12
C LYS A 13 12.84 -7.03 16.84
N GLU A 14 13.80 -7.85 17.29
CA GLU A 14 15.04 -7.40 17.94
C GLU A 14 15.88 -6.50 17.02
N SER A 15 15.82 -6.73 15.71
CA SER A 15 16.46 -5.87 14.70
C SER A 15 15.70 -4.58 14.38
N GLY A 16 14.60 -4.29 15.10
CA GLY A 16 13.76 -3.10 14.90
C GLY A 16 12.90 -3.14 13.64
N LYS A 17 12.76 -4.30 12.98
CA LYS A 17 11.95 -4.44 11.77
C LYS A 17 10.48 -4.62 12.12
N ARG A 18 9.62 -4.06 11.25
CA ARG A 18 8.16 -4.26 11.31
C ARG A 18 7.81 -5.54 10.56
N LEU A 19 7.06 -6.43 11.21
CA LEU A 19 6.61 -7.70 10.63
C LEU A 19 5.11 -7.61 10.35
N THR A 20 4.72 -7.72 9.07
CA THR A 20 3.32 -7.85 8.66
C THR A 20 3.07 -9.26 8.17
N ILE A 21 1.99 -9.89 8.63
CA ILE A 21 1.59 -11.23 8.18
C ILE A 21 0.52 -11.08 7.09
N LEU A 22 0.77 -11.69 5.94
CA LEU A 22 -0.22 -11.84 4.86
C LEU A 22 -0.79 -13.26 4.95
N SER A 23 -2.10 -13.39 5.12
CA SER A 23 -2.76 -14.67 5.35
C SER A 23 -3.91 -14.89 4.36
N ASN A 24 -3.87 -16.01 3.66
CA ASN A 24 -4.95 -16.51 2.80
C ASN A 24 -6.11 -17.12 3.61
N SER A 25 -6.49 -16.45 4.70
CA SER A 25 -7.54 -16.91 5.61
C SER A 25 -8.73 -15.98 5.45
N SER A 26 -9.90 -16.54 5.18
CA SER A 26 -11.18 -15.81 5.20
C SER A 26 -11.64 -15.45 6.62
N LYS A 27 -10.86 -15.82 7.65
CA LYS A 27 -11.16 -15.43 9.03
C LYS A 27 -10.67 -14.02 9.29
N ARG A 28 -11.47 -13.26 10.04
CA ARG A 28 -11.13 -11.89 10.45
C ARG A 28 -9.79 -11.84 11.18
N ARG A 29 -9.15 -10.68 11.13
CA ARG A 29 -7.87 -10.39 11.79
C ARG A 29 -7.79 -10.93 13.22
N GLU A 30 -8.81 -10.69 14.05
CA GLU A 30 -8.86 -11.10 15.46
C GLU A 30 -8.75 -12.62 15.63
N ASP A 31 -9.42 -13.39 14.77
CA ASP A 31 -9.35 -14.86 14.78
C ASP A 31 -7.97 -15.36 14.33
N SER A 32 -7.36 -14.68 13.37
CA SER A 32 -6.00 -14.97 12.89
C SER A 32 -4.95 -14.65 13.95
N GLU A 33 -5.09 -13.53 14.67
CA GLU A 33 -4.25 -13.17 15.81
C GLU A 33 -4.40 -14.19 16.95
N GLY A 34 -5.63 -14.60 17.27
CA GLY A 34 -5.88 -15.66 18.26
C GLY A 34 -5.22 -16.99 17.89
N MET A 35 -5.21 -17.35 16.61
CA MET A 35 -4.50 -18.53 16.13
C MET A 35 -2.97 -18.38 16.27
N LEU A 36 -2.42 -17.22 15.95
CA LEU A 36 -0.98 -16.92 16.09
C LEU A 36 -0.53 -17.03 17.55
N VAL A 37 -1.35 -16.54 18.50
CA VAL A 37 -1.12 -16.72 19.94
C VAL A 37 -1.06 -18.19 20.31
N ARG A 38 -2.03 -18.99 19.85
CA ARG A 38 -2.09 -20.45 20.13
C ARG A 38 -0.90 -21.21 19.55
N LEU A 39 -0.29 -20.68 18.50
CA LEU A 39 0.90 -21.22 17.88
C LEU A 39 2.21 -20.77 18.56
N GLY A 40 2.14 -19.88 19.55
CA GLY A 40 3.27 -19.40 20.33
C GLY A 40 3.89 -18.09 19.83
N VAL A 41 3.26 -17.43 18.86
CA VAL A 41 3.69 -16.10 18.41
C VAL A 41 3.19 -15.05 19.41
N ASN A 42 4.10 -14.24 19.95
CA ASN A 42 3.72 -13.08 20.74
C ASN A 42 3.15 -11.99 19.81
N PRO A 43 1.87 -11.56 19.97
CA PRO A 43 1.27 -10.52 19.14
C PRO A 43 2.05 -9.20 19.13
N ALA A 44 2.75 -8.86 20.22
CA ALA A 44 3.57 -7.65 20.30
C ALA A 44 4.73 -7.63 19.28
N ASN A 45 5.08 -8.80 18.73
CA ASN A 45 6.12 -8.94 17.70
C ASN A 45 5.57 -8.75 16.28
N ILE A 46 4.25 -8.69 16.11
CA ILE A 46 3.59 -8.50 14.83
C ILE A 46 3.15 -7.03 14.76
N HIS A 47 3.49 -6.37 13.66
CA HIS A 47 3.04 -5.01 13.39
C HIS A 47 1.61 -5.00 12.87
N ASP A 48 1.30 -5.93 11.96
CA ASP A 48 -0.02 -6.01 11.34
C ASP A 48 -0.33 -7.40 10.77
N VAL A 49 -1.61 -7.69 10.55
CA VAL A 49 -2.09 -8.92 9.90
C VAL A 49 -3.13 -8.54 8.85
N ILE A 50 -2.87 -8.94 7.60
CA ILE A 50 -3.70 -8.70 6.43
C ILE A 50 -4.26 -10.05 5.98
N THR A 51 -5.57 -10.13 5.82
CA THR A 51 -6.33 -11.35 5.50
C THR A 51 -6.92 -11.33 4.07
N GLU A 52 -7.71 -12.33 3.69
CA GLU A 52 -8.36 -12.35 2.36
C GLU A 52 -9.54 -11.38 2.25
N GLU A 53 -10.12 -10.89 3.36
CA GLU A 53 -11.28 -9.99 3.38
C GLU A 53 -10.90 -8.52 3.66
N GLU A 54 -9.97 -7.97 2.87
CA GLU A 54 -9.47 -6.60 3.07
C GLU A 54 -10.19 -5.59 2.17
N HIS A 55 -10.32 -4.37 2.69
CA HIS A 55 -10.89 -3.23 2.00
C HIS A 55 -9.75 -2.41 1.39
N ILE A 56 -9.64 -2.38 0.07
CA ILE A 56 -8.46 -1.86 -0.62
C ILE A 56 -8.79 -0.63 -1.46
N CYS A 57 -8.00 0.42 -1.29
CA CYS A 57 -7.87 1.49 -2.27
C CYS A 57 -6.73 1.12 -3.23
N LEU A 58 -6.95 1.27 -4.54
CA LEU A 58 -6.05 0.69 -5.54
C LEU A 58 -5.54 1.75 -6.52
N CYS A 59 -4.22 1.81 -6.68
CA CYS A 59 -3.57 2.54 -7.77
C CYS A 59 -3.11 1.53 -8.82
N GLY A 60 -3.69 1.55 -10.02
CA GLY A 60 -3.59 0.43 -10.94
C GLY A 60 -3.76 0.71 -12.42
N GLY A 61 -4.40 -0.25 -13.09
CA GLY A 61 -4.54 -0.33 -14.54
C GLY A 61 -5.93 -0.82 -14.91
N ASN A 62 -6.03 -1.66 -15.94
CA ASN A 62 -7.33 -2.22 -16.36
C ASN A 62 -7.81 -3.33 -15.40
N ASP A 63 -9.14 -3.42 -15.27
CA ASP A 63 -9.87 -4.42 -14.46
C ASP A 63 -9.43 -4.51 -12.99
N ASN A 64 -9.52 -3.38 -12.28
CA ASN A 64 -9.21 -3.32 -10.85
C ASN A 64 -10.16 -4.22 -10.03
N GLY A 65 -11.45 -4.23 -10.37
CA GLY A 65 -12.47 -5.03 -9.70
C GLY A 65 -12.24 -6.53 -9.81
N GLY A 66 -12.04 -7.05 -11.02
CA GLY A 66 -11.76 -8.46 -11.24
C GLY A 66 -10.45 -8.90 -10.59
N TYR A 67 -9.42 -8.06 -10.64
CA TYR A 67 -8.14 -8.36 -9.99
C TYR A 67 -8.29 -8.50 -8.46
N CYS A 68 -8.91 -7.53 -7.79
CA CYS A 68 -9.13 -7.59 -6.35
C CYS A 68 -10.01 -8.78 -5.95
N ALA A 69 -11.12 -8.99 -6.68
CA ALA A 69 -12.01 -10.12 -6.41
C ALA A 69 -11.30 -11.47 -6.53
N SER A 70 -10.38 -11.62 -7.50
CA SER A 70 -9.59 -12.86 -7.66
C SER A 70 -8.65 -13.14 -6.48
N ALA A 71 -8.30 -12.12 -5.71
CA ALA A 71 -7.48 -12.21 -4.50
C ALA A 71 -8.32 -12.23 -3.20
N GLY A 72 -9.65 -12.29 -3.30
CA GLY A 72 -10.58 -12.20 -2.16
C GLY A 72 -10.83 -10.75 -1.68
N TRP A 73 -10.12 -9.77 -2.21
CA TRP A 73 -10.15 -8.40 -1.75
C TRP A 73 -11.36 -7.62 -2.26
N THR A 74 -11.87 -6.73 -1.41
CA THR A 74 -12.97 -5.84 -1.75
C THR A 74 -12.43 -4.43 -1.98
N LEU A 75 -12.74 -3.84 -3.14
CA LEU A 75 -12.41 -2.44 -3.39
C LEU A 75 -13.28 -1.54 -2.50
N SER A 76 -12.66 -0.48 -1.97
CA SER A 76 -13.34 0.48 -1.11
C SER A 76 -12.83 1.89 -1.33
N SER A 77 -13.55 2.86 -0.77
CA SER A 77 -12.99 4.19 -0.57
C SER A 77 -11.76 4.11 0.33
N ILE A 78 -10.89 5.10 0.24
CA ILE A 78 -9.71 5.28 1.06
C ILE A 78 -10.07 5.58 2.51
N GLU A 79 -11.29 5.99 2.81
CA GLU A 79 -11.76 6.21 4.17
C GLU A 79 -12.10 4.88 4.87
N ASP A 80 -12.60 3.92 4.11
CA ASP A 80 -12.95 2.58 4.61
C ASP A 80 -11.82 1.57 4.39
N ALA A 81 -10.86 1.89 3.52
CA ALA A 81 -9.75 1.00 3.20
C ALA A 81 -8.87 0.75 4.44
N ASN A 82 -8.29 -0.43 4.51
CA ASN A 82 -7.31 -0.83 5.51
C ASN A 82 -5.94 -1.16 4.88
N LEU A 83 -5.86 -1.19 3.55
CA LEU A 83 -4.63 -1.38 2.78
C LEU A 83 -4.69 -0.57 1.49
N ILE A 84 -3.55 -0.05 1.04
CA ILE A 84 -3.39 0.47 -0.32
C ILE A 84 -2.62 -0.54 -1.16
N LEU A 85 -3.11 -0.82 -2.37
CA LEU A 85 -2.38 -1.59 -3.36
C LEU A 85 -1.89 -0.69 -4.49
N ALA A 86 -0.58 -0.51 -4.61
CA ALA A 86 0.06 0.16 -5.73
C ALA A 86 0.56 -0.88 -6.74
N ARG A 87 -0.18 -1.06 -7.83
CA ARG A 87 0.13 -2.01 -8.94
C ARG A 87 0.36 -1.32 -10.29
N GLY A 88 -0.04 -0.07 -10.43
CA GLY A 88 0.04 0.69 -11.67
C GLY A 88 -0.12 2.19 -11.41
N THR A 89 0.15 2.99 -12.44
CA THR A 89 0.17 4.47 -12.38
C THR A 89 -0.89 5.09 -13.30
N PHE A 90 -1.86 4.30 -13.80
CA PHE A 90 -2.81 4.74 -14.82
C PHE A 90 -4.22 4.99 -14.28
N THR A 91 -4.62 4.29 -13.22
CA THR A 91 -5.94 4.46 -12.60
C THR A 91 -5.83 4.55 -11.09
N ILE A 92 -6.78 5.23 -10.45
CA ILE A 92 -7.00 5.19 -9.01
C ILE A 92 -8.44 4.77 -8.77
N ASP A 93 -8.64 3.86 -7.83
CA ASP A 93 -9.95 3.40 -7.37
C ASP A 93 -10.09 3.67 -5.88
N ASP A 94 -10.73 4.81 -5.59
CA ASP A 94 -11.07 5.32 -4.25
C ASP A 94 -12.61 5.34 -4.11
N GLY A 95 -13.24 4.19 -4.35
CA GLY A 95 -14.70 4.05 -4.44
C GLY A 95 -15.29 4.48 -5.78
N SER A 96 -14.49 5.11 -6.64
CA SER A 96 -14.79 5.33 -8.06
C SER A 96 -13.49 5.28 -8.86
N VAL A 97 -13.56 4.72 -10.07
CA VAL A 97 -12.40 4.57 -10.95
C VAL A 97 -12.14 5.87 -11.69
N ILE A 98 -10.94 6.41 -11.52
CA ILE A 98 -10.44 7.59 -12.23
C ILE A 98 -9.24 7.20 -13.05
N SER A 99 -9.28 7.49 -14.34
CA SER A 99 -8.21 7.21 -15.30
C SER A 99 -7.40 8.46 -15.59
N LYS A 100 -6.07 8.32 -15.54
CA LYS A 100 -5.13 9.38 -15.92
C LYS A 100 -5.31 9.80 -17.38
N GLY A 101 -5.63 8.85 -18.26
CA GLY A 101 -5.83 9.12 -19.69
C GLY A 101 -7.13 9.90 -19.99
N ASP A 102 -8.14 9.76 -19.13
CA ASP A 102 -9.44 10.42 -19.32
C ASP A 102 -9.44 11.85 -18.74
N ASN A 103 -8.86 12.02 -17.54
CA ASN A 103 -8.74 13.32 -16.88
C ASN A 103 -7.53 13.34 -15.94
N GLU A 104 -6.38 13.77 -16.46
CA GLU A 104 -5.12 13.80 -15.72
C GLU A 104 -5.16 14.74 -14.50
N ALA A 105 -5.80 15.90 -14.62
CA ALA A 105 -5.89 16.85 -13.51
C ALA A 105 -6.67 16.26 -12.31
N LEU A 106 -7.82 15.65 -12.58
CA LEU A 106 -8.63 14.99 -11.57
C LEU A 106 -7.90 13.77 -10.97
N TYR A 107 -7.17 13.02 -11.80
CA TYR A 107 -6.36 11.89 -11.35
C TYR A 107 -5.34 12.32 -10.28
N TRP A 108 -4.59 13.40 -10.54
CA TRP A 108 -3.60 13.91 -9.58
C TRP A 108 -4.24 14.48 -8.32
N GLU A 109 -5.35 15.22 -8.45
CA GLU A 109 -6.12 15.74 -7.32
C GLU A 109 -6.57 14.60 -6.39
N VAL A 110 -7.13 13.52 -6.96
CA VAL A 110 -7.56 12.38 -6.16
C VAL A 110 -6.37 11.62 -5.59
N MET A 111 -5.27 11.45 -6.32
CA MET A 111 -4.05 10.83 -5.78
C MET A 111 -3.56 11.56 -4.52
N GLU A 112 -3.42 12.88 -4.61
CA GLU A 112 -2.94 13.70 -3.49
C GLU A 112 -3.90 13.62 -2.31
N ARG A 113 -5.21 13.73 -2.55
CA ARG A 113 -6.24 13.61 -1.52
C ARG A 113 -6.19 12.25 -0.83
N SER A 114 -6.23 11.15 -1.59
CA SER A 114 -6.28 9.79 -1.05
C SER A 114 -4.98 9.42 -0.32
N THR A 115 -3.81 9.76 -0.86
CA THR A 115 -2.52 9.52 -0.18
C THR A 115 -2.38 10.35 1.10
N THR A 116 -2.89 11.58 1.12
CA THR A 116 -2.94 12.41 2.34
C THR A 116 -3.83 11.77 3.41
N ILE A 117 -5.05 11.35 3.07
CA ILE A 117 -5.95 10.66 4.01
C ILE A 117 -5.29 9.38 4.54
N ALA A 118 -4.76 8.55 3.64
CA ALA A 118 -4.11 7.30 3.98
C ALA A 118 -2.92 7.50 4.92
N SER A 119 -2.12 8.54 4.70
CA SER A 119 -0.95 8.83 5.53
C SER A 119 -1.35 9.20 6.95
N ARG A 120 -2.40 10.01 7.11
CA ARG A 120 -2.96 10.37 8.42
C ARG A 120 -3.51 9.14 9.16
N ARG A 121 -4.16 8.24 8.42
CA ARG A 121 -4.65 6.95 8.92
C ARG A 121 -3.54 5.91 9.10
N LYS A 122 -2.32 6.22 8.65
CA LYS A 122 -1.14 5.35 8.65
C LYS A 122 -1.40 4.00 7.98
N LEU A 123 -2.16 3.99 6.87
CA LEU A 123 -2.48 2.77 6.16
C LEU A 123 -1.20 2.13 5.60
N PRO A 124 -1.05 0.79 5.70
CA PRO A 124 -0.02 0.09 4.96
C PRO A 124 -0.24 0.27 3.46
N MET A 125 0.85 0.34 2.70
CA MET A 125 0.83 0.31 1.23
C MET A 125 1.67 -0.88 0.76
N LEU A 126 1.07 -1.72 -0.08
CA LEU A 126 1.75 -2.79 -0.80
C LEU A 126 2.09 -2.30 -2.21
N VAL A 127 3.39 -2.13 -2.47
CA VAL A 127 3.91 -1.79 -3.79
C VAL A 127 4.28 -3.08 -4.51
N ARG A 128 3.58 -3.37 -5.61
CA ARG A 128 3.72 -4.64 -6.34
C ARG A 128 5.02 -4.72 -7.14
N ASP A 129 5.47 -3.57 -7.62
CA ASP A 129 6.68 -3.40 -8.41
C ASP A 129 7.45 -2.21 -7.84
N PRO A 130 8.59 -2.43 -7.16
CA PRO A 130 9.34 -1.38 -6.49
C PRO A 130 10.10 -0.47 -7.46
N ASP A 131 10.16 -0.79 -8.75
CA ASP A 131 10.79 0.06 -9.74
C ASP A 131 10.08 1.42 -9.79
N LYS A 132 10.87 2.49 -9.88
CA LYS A 132 10.35 3.88 -9.87
C LYS A 132 9.99 4.35 -11.27
N VAL A 133 10.79 3.95 -12.25
CA VAL A 133 10.62 4.30 -13.65
C VAL A 133 10.98 3.12 -14.52
N ARG A 134 10.39 3.06 -15.72
CA ARG A 134 10.82 2.16 -16.79
C ARG A 134 11.16 2.95 -18.06
N PRO A 135 12.07 2.47 -18.91
CA PRO A 135 12.27 3.05 -20.23
C PRO A 135 10.97 3.01 -21.05
N ASP A 136 10.65 4.10 -21.73
CA ASP A 136 9.58 4.14 -22.73
C ASP A 136 10.18 4.48 -24.11
N PRO A 137 10.38 3.47 -24.97
CA PRO A 137 10.95 3.69 -26.29
C PRO A 137 10.00 4.42 -27.25
N GLU A 138 8.70 4.51 -26.97
CA GLU A 138 7.73 5.21 -27.83
C GLU A 138 7.72 6.71 -27.56
N ASN A 139 7.78 7.11 -26.29
CA ASN A 139 7.75 8.53 -25.88
C ASN A 139 9.14 9.12 -25.61
N GLY A 140 10.20 8.28 -25.59
CA GLY A 140 11.58 8.70 -25.35
C GLY A 140 11.89 9.20 -23.93
N MET A 141 10.89 9.19 -23.04
CA MET A 141 10.97 9.67 -21.67
C MET A 141 10.64 8.53 -20.69
N PRO A 142 11.33 8.39 -19.55
CA PRO A 142 11.02 7.35 -18.57
C PRO A 142 9.58 7.47 -18.06
N MET A 143 8.85 6.35 -18.05
CA MET A 143 7.47 6.31 -17.55
C MET A 143 7.44 5.90 -16.06
N PRO A 144 6.59 6.55 -15.24
CA PRO A 144 6.50 6.25 -13.81
C PRO A 144 5.92 4.85 -13.57
N MET A 145 6.51 4.15 -12.62
CA MET A 145 6.14 2.81 -12.17
C MET A 145 5.59 2.86 -10.73
N PRO A 146 4.94 1.79 -10.23
CA PRO A 146 4.29 1.81 -8.92
C PRO A 146 5.23 2.15 -7.75
N GLY A 147 6.54 1.90 -7.88
CA GLY A 147 7.56 2.32 -6.91
C GLY A 147 7.58 3.82 -6.68
N ALA A 148 7.28 4.64 -7.70
CA ALA A 148 7.19 6.09 -7.54
C ALA A 148 6.02 6.49 -6.60
N ILE A 149 4.89 5.77 -6.65
CA ILE A 149 3.77 5.98 -5.73
C ILE A 149 4.20 5.64 -4.29
N GLY A 150 4.96 4.55 -4.13
CA GLY A 150 5.53 4.17 -2.84
C GLY A 150 6.42 5.24 -2.23
N ASP A 151 7.33 5.80 -3.02
CA ASP A 151 8.23 6.89 -2.61
C ASP A 151 7.46 8.15 -2.20
N VAL A 152 6.45 8.55 -2.99
CA VAL A 152 5.60 9.70 -2.68
C VAL A 152 4.86 9.47 -1.36
N TYR A 153 4.27 8.29 -1.19
CA TYR A 153 3.55 7.95 0.02
C TYR A 153 4.46 7.92 1.26
N GLU A 154 5.66 7.35 1.13
CA GLU A 154 6.67 7.37 2.20
C GLU A 154 7.07 8.81 2.56
N ARG A 155 7.26 9.68 1.56
CA ARG A 155 7.59 11.10 1.77
C ARG A 155 6.48 11.80 2.53
N ILE A 156 5.22 11.64 2.10
CA ILE A 156 4.05 12.23 2.78
C ILE A 156 3.96 11.73 4.23
N MET A 157 4.17 10.43 4.46
CA MET A 157 4.18 9.81 5.80
C MET A 157 5.29 10.38 6.71
N ARG A 158 6.46 10.71 6.14
CA ARG A 158 7.54 11.38 6.88
C ARG A 158 7.19 12.84 7.16
N THR A 159 6.66 13.56 6.18
CA THR A 159 6.28 14.97 6.31
C THR A 159 5.08 15.18 7.22
N THR A 160 4.14 14.24 7.34
CA THR A 160 3.03 14.34 8.31
C THR A 160 3.46 13.98 9.74
N ASN A 161 4.57 13.25 9.91
CA ASN A 161 5.18 12.96 11.20
C ASN A 161 6.20 14.04 11.66
N CYS A 162 6.54 14.98 10.80
CA CYS A 162 7.34 16.16 11.11
C CYS A 162 6.46 17.42 10.96
N HIS A 163 6.70 18.50 11.69
CA HIS A 163 6.00 19.76 11.38
C HIS A 163 6.40 20.22 9.97
N PRO A 164 5.45 20.65 9.12
CA PRO A 164 5.71 20.82 7.69
C PRO A 164 6.60 22.05 7.44
N VAL A 165 7.67 21.85 6.68
CA VAL A 165 8.32 22.94 5.94
C VAL A 165 8.39 22.51 4.48
N GLY A 166 7.62 23.23 3.65
CA GLY A 166 7.95 23.52 2.25
C GLY A 166 7.78 22.41 1.21
N ASP A 167 6.95 22.74 0.22
CA ASP A 167 7.18 22.49 -1.21
C ASP A 167 6.82 21.12 -1.78
N MET A 168 5.56 21.02 -2.23
CA MET A 168 5.19 20.20 -3.38
C MET A 168 4.98 21.10 -4.59
N MET A 169 6.03 21.26 -5.41
CA MET A 169 5.93 21.65 -6.82
C MET A 169 6.88 20.77 -7.66
N GLU A 170 6.56 20.66 -8.96
CA GLU A 170 7.06 19.71 -9.98
C GLU A 170 8.58 19.53 -10.12
N GLU A 171 9.41 20.34 -9.48
CA GLU A 171 10.87 20.26 -9.61
C GLU A 171 11.51 19.16 -8.75
N GLY A 172 10.80 18.60 -7.78
CA GLY A 172 11.30 17.56 -6.87
C GLY A 172 11.18 16.11 -7.38
N ALA A 173 10.75 15.91 -8.62
CA ALA A 173 10.57 14.58 -9.22
C ALA A 173 11.84 14.00 -9.88
N TRP A 174 12.91 14.81 -10.01
CA TRP A 174 14.13 14.46 -10.76
C TRP A 174 15.43 14.47 -9.93
N ALA A 175 15.33 14.61 -8.61
CA ALA A 175 16.48 14.61 -7.69
C ALA A 175 16.61 13.28 -6.93
#